data_AF-A0A918LQH9-F1
#
_entry.id   AF-A0A918LQH9-F1
#
_cell.length_a   1.000
_cell.length_b   1.000
_cell.length_c   1.000
_cell.angle_alpha   90.00
_cell.angle_beta   90.00
_cell.angle_gamma   90.00
#
_symmetry.space_group_name_H-M   'P 1'
#
loop_
_entity.id
_entity.type
_entity.pdbx_description
1 polymer ?
#
loop_
_entity_poly.entity_id
_entity_poly.type
_entity_poly.pdbx_seq_one_letter_code
_entity_poly.pdbx_strand_id
1 'polypeptide(L)'
;MKDAFFIAAPLFTAASLSLAGVVAGADTAFLLPGLTLLMLTGSSLVLIAAIQLNYYARQFAFTIKDVEERIGHRPGWQSTDPTVRDREFARIQRVAHKRYVKFANYSVNCFNLGVLLLGLGVACALAPPDDGKQQPWRWVAGAMVLAATALEGLWIRALMASKRSD
;
A
#
# COMPACT_ATOMS: atom_id res chain seq x y z
N MET A 1 0.02 -9.76 11.41
CA MET A 1 -0.39 -8.55 10.64
C MET A 1 0.29 -8.39 9.29
N LYS A 2 1.52 -8.91 9.05
CA LYS A 2 2.22 -8.77 7.75
C LYS A 2 1.58 -9.50 6.56
N ASP A 3 0.72 -10.48 6.81
CA ASP A 3 0.13 -11.34 5.77
C ASP A 3 -1.16 -10.78 5.18
N ALA A 4 -1.97 -10.08 6.00
CA ALA A 4 -3.22 -9.48 5.56
C ALA A 4 -3.01 -8.46 4.43
N PHE A 5 -1.92 -7.69 4.50
CA PHE A 5 -1.59 -6.68 3.50
C PHE A 5 -1.18 -7.29 2.14
N PHE A 6 -0.52 -8.44 2.18
CA PHE A 6 -0.08 -9.16 0.98
C PHE A 6 -1.25 -9.81 0.23
N ILE A 7 -2.34 -10.09 0.95
CA ILE A 7 -3.58 -10.65 0.40
C ILE A 7 -4.52 -9.51 -0.04
N ALA A 8 -4.66 -8.47 0.79
CA ALA A 8 -5.58 -7.37 0.56
C ALA A 8 -5.17 -6.50 -0.63
N ALA A 9 -3.87 -6.22 -0.82
CA ALA A 9 -3.42 -5.34 -1.90
C ALA A 9 -3.77 -5.90 -3.30
N PRO A 10 -3.46 -7.17 -3.64
CA PRO A 10 -3.91 -7.75 -4.91
C PRO A 10 -5.43 -7.77 -5.06
N LEU A 11 -6.16 -8.06 -3.97
CA LEU A 11 -7.62 -8.12 -3.97
C LEU A 11 -8.23 -6.75 -4.31
N PHE A 12 -7.74 -5.68 -3.67
CA PHE A 12 -8.19 -4.32 -3.93
C PHE A 12 -7.78 -3.83 -5.32
N THR A 13 -6.59 -4.20 -5.81
CA THR A 13 -6.19 -3.93 -7.20
C THR A 13 -7.17 -4.59 -8.18
N ALA A 14 -7.50 -5.86 -7.97
CA ALA A 14 -8.43 -6.58 -8.84
C ALA A 14 -9.84 -5.96 -8.80
N ALA A 15 -10.34 -5.62 -7.61
CA ALA A 15 -11.62 -4.93 -7.45
C ALA A 15 -11.63 -3.57 -8.17
N SER A 16 -10.55 -2.80 -8.03
CA SER A 16 -10.41 -1.49 -8.67
C SER A 16 -10.37 -1.57 -10.19
N LEU A 17 -9.60 -2.52 -10.76
CA LEU A 17 -9.55 -2.75 -12.21
C LEU A 17 -10.87 -3.28 -12.76
N SER A 18 -11.55 -4.17 -12.03
CA SER A 18 -12.85 -4.68 -12.43
C SER A 18 -13.89 -3.56 -12.50
N LEU A 19 -13.94 -2.69 -11.48
CA LEU A 19 -14.84 -1.54 -11.48
C LEU A 19 -14.47 -0.51 -12.57
N ALA A 20 -13.18 -0.28 -12.80
CA ALA A 20 -12.73 0.59 -13.89
C ALA A 20 -13.21 0.06 -15.26
N GLY A 21 -13.15 -1.25 -15.49
CA GLY A 21 -13.66 -1.87 -16.71
C GLY A 21 -15.17 -1.68 -16.89
N VAL A 22 -15.95 -1.77 -15.81
CA VAL A 22 -17.40 -1.49 -15.83
C VAL A 22 -17.67 -0.02 -16.18
N VAL A 23 -16.94 0.91 -15.56
CA VAL A 23 -17.12 2.35 -15.82
C VAL A 23 -16.76 2.69 -17.27
N ALA A 24 -15.66 2.15 -17.79
CA ALA A 24 -15.24 2.36 -19.18
C ALA A 24 -16.22 1.76 -20.22
N GLY A 25 -16.99 0.74 -19.83
CA GLY A 25 -18.00 0.14 -20.71
C GLY A 25 -19.36 0.82 -20.67
N ALA A 26 -19.59 1.76 -19.73
CA ALA A 26 -20.89 2.35 -19.46
C ALA A 26 -20.81 3.86 -19.21
N ASP A 27 -20.15 4.59 -20.13
CA ASP A 27 -19.85 6.02 -19.99
C ASP A 27 -21.08 6.92 -19.72
N THR A 28 -22.27 6.54 -20.19
CA THR A 28 -23.51 7.31 -19.96
C THR A 28 -24.20 7.03 -18.63
N ALA A 29 -23.76 6.01 -17.87
CA ALA A 29 -24.39 5.59 -16.61
C ALA A 29 -23.80 6.27 -15.36
N PHE A 30 -22.77 7.11 -15.53
CA PHE A 30 -22.04 7.76 -14.45
C PHE A 30 -22.02 9.28 -14.59
N LEU A 31 -22.08 9.99 -13.45
CA LEU A 31 -21.94 11.45 -13.39
C LEU A 31 -20.56 11.94 -13.85
N LEU A 32 -19.52 11.23 -13.43
CA LEU A 32 -18.12 11.62 -13.60
C LEU A 32 -17.27 10.42 -14.03
N PRO A 33 -17.50 9.85 -15.24
CA PRO A 33 -16.84 8.63 -15.68
C PRO A 33 -15.31 8.81 -15.77
N GLY A 34 -14.84 9.93 -16.34
CA GLY A 34 -13.41 10.20 -16.47
C GLY A 34 -12.67 10.31 -15.13
N LEU A 35 -13.24 11.02 -14.16
CA LEU A 35 -12.63 11.14 -12.82
C LEU A 35 -12.62 9.79 -12.09
N THR A 36 -13.71 9.04 -12.21
CA THR A 36 -13.85 7.70 -11.62
C THR A 36 -12.79 6.76 -12.19
N LEU A 37 -12.62 6.73 -13.51
CA LEU A 37 -11.58 5.92 -14.18
C LEU A 37 -10.17 6.31 -13.74
N LEU A 38 -9.88 7.60 -13.63
CA LEU A 38 -8.58 8.08 -13.18
C LEU A 38 -8.29 7.63 -11.74
N MET A 39 -9.27 7.74 -10.85
CA MET A 39 -9.12 7.34 -9.44
C MET A 39 -8.96 5.82 -9.28
N LEU A 40 -9.74 5.02 -10.00
CA LEU A 40 -9.67 3.55 -9.94
C LEU A 40 -8.40 3.00 -10.60
N THR A 41 -7.98 3.58 -11.72
CA THR A 41 -6.72 3.18 -12.38
C THR A 41 -5.52 3.60 -11.53
N GLY A 42 -5.53 4.85 -11.03
CA GLY A 42 -4.52 5.36 -10.11
C GLY A 42 -4.41 4.52 -8.83
N SER A 43 -5.55 4.15 -8.23
CA SER A 43 -5.61 3.22 -7.10
C SER A 43 -4.88 1.92 -7.40
N SER A 44 -5.22 1.29 -8.53
CA SER A 44 -4.63 0.00 -8.94
C SER A 44 -3.11 0.09 -9.08
N LEU A 45 -2.61 1.14 -9.74
CA LEU A 45 -1.17 1.36 -9.93
C LEU A 45 -0.45 1.57 -8.60
N VAL A 46 -1.04 2.36 -7.70
CA VAL A 46 -0.45 2.64 -6.38
C VAL A 46 -0.46 1.38 -5.49
N LEU A 47 -1.51 0.56 -5.55
CA LEU A 47 -1.58 -0.72 -4.84
C LEU A 47 -0.57 -1.73 -5.40
N ILE A 48 -0.37 -1.79 -6.72
CA ILE A 48 0.71 -2.59 -7.33
C ILE A 48 2.08 -2.11 -6.85
N ALA A 49 2.32 -0.79 -6.84
CA ALA A 49 3.57 -0.22 -6.33
C ALA A 49 3.80 -0.60 -4.85
N ALA A 50 2.75 -0.61 -4.03
CA ALA A 50 2.82 -1.04 -2.63
C ALA A 50 3.29 -2.49 -2.50
N ILE A 51 2.79 -3.41 -3.35
CA ILE A 51 3.21 -4.82 -3.39
C ILE A 51 4.68 -4.92 -3.79
N GLN A 52 5.09 -4.23 -4.87
CA GLN A 52 6.46 -4.25 -5.36
C GLN A 52 7.46 -3.72 -4.32
N LEU A 53 7.13 -2.60 -3.65
CA LEU A 53 7.95 -2.02 -2.59
C LEU A 53 8.07 -2.96 -1.38
N ASN A 54 6.99 -3.66 -1.01
CA ASN A 54 7.03 -4.63 0.07
C ASN A 54 7.91 -5.84 -0.29
N TYR A 55 7.80 -6.34 -1.52
CA TYR A 55 8.64 -7.41 -2.02
C TYR A 55 10.11 -7.00 -1.99
N TYR A 56 10.42 -5.79 -2.45
CA TYR A 56 11.76 -5.21 -2.39
C TYR A 56 12.25 -5.03 -0.93
N ALA A 57 11.38 -4.59 -0.02
CA ALA A 57 11.71 -4.46 1.40
C ALA A 57 12.08 -5.82 2.01
N ARG A 58 11.32 -6.88 1.69
CA ARG A 58 11.58 -8.24 2.20
C ARG A 58 12.95 -8.77 1.81
N GLN A 59 13.52 -8.33 0.69
CA GLN A 59 14.89 -8.69 0.31
C GLN A 59 15.93 -8.22 1.33
N PHE A 60 15.65 -7.24 2.19
CA PHE A 60 16.58 -6.78 3.22
C PHE A 60 16.38 -7.47 4.59
N ALA A 61 15.38 -8.34 4.73
CA ALA A 61 15.17 -9.15 5.92
C ALA A 61 16.01 -10.44 5.84
N PHE A 62 17.33 -10.30 5.88
CA PHE A 62 18.26 -11.44 5.86
C PHE A 62 18.37 -12.13 7.21
N THR A 63 18.49 -13.46 7.19
CA THR A 63 18.89 -14.28 8.35
C THR A 63 20.42 -14.33 8.47
N ILE A 64 20.96 -14.66 9.65
CA ILE A 64 22.41 -14.83 9.88
C ILE A 64 23.07 -15.71 8.81
N LYS A 65 22.40 -16.78 8.39
CA LYS A 65 22.87 -17.70 7.34
C LYS A 65 23.02 -17.03 5.96
N ASP A 66 22.10 -16.14 5.58
CA ASP A 66 22.18 -15.42 4.30
C ASP A 66 23.32 -14.39 4.30
N VAL A 67 23.63 -13.83 5.47
CA VAL A 67 24.77 -12.92 5.67
C VAL A 67 26.09 -13.70 5.56
N GLU A 68 26.14 -14.92 6.10
CA GLU A 68 27.32 -15.77 5.99
C GLU A 68 27.58 -16.22 4.55
N GLU A 69 26.54 -16.60 3.81
CA GLU A 69 26.66 -17.00 2.39
C GLU A 69 27.07 -15.83 1.49
N ARG A 70 26.47 -14.64 1.70
CA ARG A 70 26.65 -13.51 0.79
C ARG A 70 27.88 -12.66 1.10
N ILE A 71 28.42 -12.78 2.31
CA ILE A 71 29.42 -11.87 2.85
C ILE A 71 30.55 -12.60 3.60
N GLY A 72 30.50 -13.93 3.70
CA GLY A 72 31.49 -14.75 4.39
C GLY A 72 32.92 -14.67 3.83
N HIS A 73 33.06 -14.16 2.61
CA HIS A 73 34.35 -13.91 1.98
C HIS A 73 35.00 -12.59 2.40
N ARG A 74 34.33 -11.74 3.19
CA ARG A 74 34.88 -10.44 3.58
C ARG A 74 35.90 -10.55 4.72
N PRO A 75 36.95 -9.69 4.73
CA PRO A 75 38.04 -9.76 5.71
C PRO A 75 37.57 -9.69 7.17
N GLY A 76 36.52 -8.91 7.47
CA GLY A 76 35.97 -8.78 8.82
C GLY A 76 35.14 -9.98 9.28
N TRP A 77 34.62 -10.80 8.35
CA TRP A 77 33.87 -12.02 8.67
C TRP A 77 34.79 -13.23 8.92
N GLN A 78 35.95 -13.25 8.26
CA GLN A 78 36.99 -14.27 8.43
C GLN A 78 37.88 -14.03 9.65
N SER A 79 37.64 -12.96 10.42
CA SER A 79 38.37 -12.70 11.65
C SER A 79 38.10 -13.81 12.66
N THR A 80 39.16 -14.35 13.25
CA THR A 80 39.08 -15.34 14.34
C THR A 80 38.63 -14.70 15.65
N ASP A 81 38.65 -13.36 15.74
CA ASP A 81 38.14 -12.60 16.89
C ASP A 81 36.61 -12.48 16.81
N PRO A 82 35.87 -13.10 17.76
CA PRO A 82 34.40 -13.02 17.80
C PRO A 82 33.88 -11.59 17.86
N THR A 83 34.60 -10.68 18.54
CA THR A 83 34.16 -9.30 18.76
C THR A 83 34.23 -8.44 17.49
N VAL A 84 35.12 -8.78 16.55
CA VAL A 84 35.23 -8.11 15.25
C VAL A 84 34.11 -8.58 14.33
N ARG A 85 33.87 -9.90 14.32
CA ARG A 85 32.78 -10.51 13.54
C ARG A 85 31.39 -10.01 13.99
N ASP A 86 31.15 -9.95 15.30
CA ASP A 86 29.87 -9.49 15.86
C ASP A 86 29.62 -8.00 15.58
N ARG A 87 30.67 -7.18 15.62
CA ARG A 87 30.59 -5.75 15.26
C ARG A 87 30.26 -5.55 13.78
N GLU A 88 30.88 -6.32 12.90
CA GLU A 88 30.60 -6.24 11.46
C GLU A 88 29.20 -6.77 11.13
N PHE A 89 28.77 -7.86 11.78
CA PHE A 89 27.40 -8.36 11.68
C PHE A 89 26.38 -7.30 12.12
N ALA A 90 26.58 -6.69 13.29
CA ALA A 90 25.69 -5.64 13.81
C ALA A 90 25.67 -4.39 12.92
N ARG A 91 26.77 -4.07 12.23
CA ARG A 91 26.84 -2.98 11.26
C ARG A 91 25.99 -3.29 10.03
N ILE A 92 26.18 -4.47 9.44
CA ILE A 92 25.46 -4.91 8.25
C ILE A 92 23.96 -5.02 8.53
N GLN A 93 23.59 -5.62 9.66
CA GLN A 93 22.21 -5.73 10.10
C GLN A 93 21.57 -4.35 10.31
N ARG A 94 22.28 -3.38 10.90
CA ARG A 94 21.77 -2.00 11.04
C ARG A 94 21.51 -1.33 9.70
N VAL A 95 22.41 -1.48 8.72
CA VAL A 95 22.23 -0.89 7.38
C VAL A 95 21.07 -1.56 6.64
N ALA A 96 20.99 -2.89 6.69
CA ALA A 96 19.90 -3.66 6.10
C ALA A 96 18.55 -3.30 6.74
N HIS A 97 18.50 -3.22 8.08
CA HIS A 97 17.30 -2.84 8.81
C HIS A 97 16.84 -1.41 8.47
N LYS A 98 17.76 -0.45 8.35
CA LYS A 98 17.40 0.91 7.89
C LYS A 98 16.76 0.90 6.50
N ARG A 99 17.29 0.10 5.57
CA ARG A 99 16.70 -0.04 4.22
C ARG A 99 15.35 -0.74 4.27
N TYR A 100 15.24 -1.83 5.04
CA TYR A 100 13.99 -2.54 5.29
C TYR A 100 12.90 -1.58 5.79
N VAL A 101 13.16 -0.83 6.87
CA VAL A 101 12.20 0.12 7.45
C VAL A 101 11.81 1.21 6.45
N LYS A 102 12.78 1.74 5.68
CA LYS A 102 12.51 2.74 4.65
C LYS A 102 11.51 2.23 3.62
N PHE A 103 11.80 1.09 2.97
CA PHE A 103 10.92 0.54 1.93
C PHE A 103 9.60 0.01 2.48
N ALA A 104 9.60 -0.56 3.69
CA ALA A 104 8.36 -0.97 4.36
C ALA A 104 7.44 0.23 4.64
N ASN A 105 7.97 1.35 5.12
CA ASN A 105 7.18 2.57 5.33
C ASN A 105 6.63 3.12 4.01
N TYR A 106 7.42 3.14 2.93
CA TYR A 106 6.92 3.55 1.62
C TYR A 106 5.80 2.64 1.12
N SER A 107 5.94 1.32 1.27
CA SER A 107 4.90 0.36 0.91
C SER A 107 3.59 0.62 1.67
N VAL A 108 3.67 0.86 2.99
CA VAL A 108 2.50 1.22 3.81
C VAL A 108 1.84 2.50 3.32
N ASN A 109 2.61 3.54 3.02
CA ASN A 109 2.08 4.79 2.51
C ASN A 109 1.39 4.63 1.15
N CYS A 110 2.00 3.86 0.23
CA CYS A 110 1.39 3.57 -1.06
C CYS A 110 0.06 2.84 -0.90
N PHE A 111 0.00 1.76 -0.11
CA PHE A 111 -1.25 1.04 0.08
C PHE A 111 -2.36 1.91 0.66
N ASN A 112 -2.06 2.69 1.69
CA ASN A 112 -3.00 3.60 2.30
C ASN A 112 -3.53 4.61 1.28
N LEU A 113 -2.64 5.18 0.46
CA LEU A 113 -3.03 6.08 -0.63
C LEU A 113 -3.92 5.38 -1.67
N GLY A 114 -3.58 4.13 -2.04
CA GLY A 114 -4.36 3.33 -2.97
C GLY A 114 -5.76 3.03 -2.46
N VAL A 115 -5.91 2.63 -1.19
CA VAL A 115 -7.21 2.39 -0.55
C VAL A 115 -8.06 3.67 -0.49
N LEU A 116 -7.46 4.82 -0.18
CA LEU A 116 -8.17 6.10 -0.19
C LEU A 116 -8.65 6.48 -1.61
N LEU A 117 -7.80 6.31 -2.62
CA LEU A 117 -8.17 6.54 -4.02
C LEU A 117 -9.28 5.59 -4.48
N LEU A 118 -9.23 4.32 -4.05
CA LEU A 118 -10.29 3.35 -4.31
C LEU A 118 -11.61 3.81 -3.72
N GLY A 119 -11.62 4.20 -2.43
CA GLY A 119 -12.82 4.69 -1.75
C GLY A 119 -13.43 5.92 -2.45
N LEU A 120 -12.59 6.88 -2.84
CA LEU A 120 -13.03 8.04 -3.62
C LEU A 120 -13.58 7.65 -4.99
N GLY A 121 -12.91 6.75 -5.71
CA GLY A 121 -13.37 6.22 -7.00
C GLY A 121 -14.73 5.53 -6.89
N VAL A 122 -14.93 4.70 -5.86
CA VAL A 122 -16.23 4.05 -5.59
C VAL A 122 -17.31 5.07 -5.27
N ALA A 123 -17.01 6.09 -4.44
CA ALA A 123 -17.97 7.16 -4.15
C ALA A 123 -18.37 7.94 -5.41
N CYS A 124 -17.42 8.25 -6.29
CA CYS A 124 -17.70 8.88 -7.59
C CYS A 124 -18.52 7.98 -8.51
N ALA A 125 -18.27 6.67 -8.53
CA ALA A 125 -19.05 5.71 -9.32
C ALA A 125 -20.51 5.62 -8.82
N LEU A 126 -20.72 5.75 -7.52
CA LEU A 126 -22.06 5.70 -6.93
C LEU A 126 -22.88 6.97 -7.20
N ALA A 127 -22.25 8.11 -7.49
CA ALA A 127 -22.93 9.36 -7.78
C ALA A 127 -23.90 9.19 -8.99
N PRO A 128 -25.22 9.41 -8.80
CA PRO A 128 -26.22 9.14 -9.83
C PRO A 128 -26.33 10.25 -10.88
N PRO A 129 -26.27 9.95 -12.20
CA PRO A 129 -26.47 10.94 -13.28
C PRO A 129 -27.91 11.39 -13.46
N ASP A 130 -28.88 10.51 -13.18
CA ASP A 130 -30.30 10.77 -13.44
C ASP A 130 -31.14 10.66 -12.16
N ASP A 131 -32.29 11.33 -12.15
CA ASP A 131 -33.30 11.31 -11.08
C ASP A 131 -34.15 10.02 -11.05
N GLY A 132 -33.50 8.87 -11.22
CA GLY A 132 -34.15 7.55 -11.20
C GLY A 132 -34.63 7.12 -9.81
N LYS A 133 -35.53 6.13 -9.74
CA LYS A 133 -36.09 5.62 -8.47
C LYS A 133 -35.05 5.14 -7.44
N GLN A 134 -33.84 4.79 -7.88
CA GLN A 134 -32.74 4.34 -7.02
C GLN A 134 -31.76 5.46 -6.62
N GLN A 135 -31.96 6.68 -7.11
CA GLN A 135 -31.09 7.83 -6.87
C GLN A 135 -30.87 8.13 -5.37
N PRO A 136 -31.89 8.08 -4.48
CA PRO A 136 -31.66 8.34 -3.05
C PRO A 136 -30.72 7.31 -2.41
N TRP A 137 -30.87 6.03 -2.79
CA TRP A 137 -30.02 4.95 -2.27
C TRP A 137 -28.58 5.05 -2.76
N ARG A 138 -28.39 5.49 -4.01
CA ARG A 138 -27.06 5.75 -4.58
C ARG A 138 -26.34 6.89 -3.84
N TRP A 139 -27.04 7.97 -3.51
CA TRP A 139 -26.49 9.06 -2.70
C TRP A 139 -26.15 8.62 -1.29
N VAL A 140 -27.03 7.86 -0.62
CA VAL A 140 -26.76 7.33 0.73
C VAL A 140 -25.53 6.42 0.71
N ALA A 141 -25.46 5.49 -0.24
CA ALA A 141 -24.31 4.58 -0.38
C ALA A 141 -23.02 5.37 -0.68
N GLY A 142 -23.06 6.33 -1.60
CA GLY A 142 -21.91 7.19 -1.91
C GLY A 142 -21.44 8.00 -0.70
N ALA A 143 -22.38 8.57 0.06
CA ALA A 143 -22.09 9.32 1.28
C ALA A 143 -21.47 8.42 2.37
N MET A 144 -21.97 7.20 2.54
CA MET A 144 -21.39 6.23 3.48
C MET A 144 -19.95 5.87 3.10
N VAL A 145 -19.69 5.59 1.81
CA VAL A 145 -18.33 5.29 1.33
C VAL A 145 -17.40 6.49 1.52
N LEU A 146 -17.87 7.70 1.21
CA LEU A 146 -17.10 8.94 1.44
C LEU A 146 -16.77 9.14 2.92
N ALA A 147 -17.75 8.95 3.81
CA ALA A 147 -17.55 9.08 5.25
C ALA A 147 -16.55 8.04 5.77
N ALA A 148 -16.68 6.77 5.37
CA ALA A 148 -15.74 5.73 5.73
C ALA A 148 -14.32 6.03 5.22
N THR A 149 -14.19 6.49 3.97
CA THR A 149 -12.90 6.87 3.37
C THR A 149 -12.26 8.06 4.10
N ALA A 150 -13.05 9.05 4.48
CA ALA A 150 -12.57 10.21 5.25
C ALA A 150 -12.11 9.80 6.65
N LEU A 151 -12.87 8.94 7.34
CA LEU A 151 -12.50 8.40 8.65
C LEU A 151 -11.20 7.60 8.59
N GLU A 152 -11.05 6.75 7.56
CA GLU A 152 -9.82 5.99 7.33
C GLU A 152 -8.63 6.93 7.10
N GLY A 153 -8.80 7.99 6.30
CA GLY A 153 -7.77 9.00 6.06
C GLY A 153 -7.35 9.74 7.33
N LEU A 154 -8.31 10.12 8.18
CA LEU A 154 -8.05 10.73 9.48
C LEU A 154 -7.30 9.78 10.42
N TRP A 155 -7.70 8.50 10.44
CA TRP A 155 -7.07 7.47 11.25
C TRP A 155 -5.60 7.24 10.84
N ILE A 156 -5.35 7.10 9.53
CA ILE A 156 -3.99 6.97 8.97
C ILE A 156 -3.14 8.17 9.36
N ARG A 157 -3.69 9.40 9.25
CA ARG A 157 -2.99 10.62 9.65
C ARG A 157 -2.65 10.65 11.14
N ALA A 158 -3.58 10.24 12.01
CA ALA A 158 -3.36 10.17 13.45
C ALA A 158 -2.25 9.16 13.81
N LEU A 159 -2.27 7.98 13.19
CA LEU A 159 -1.21 6.96 13.35
C LEU A 159 0.17 7.48 12.92
N MET A 160 0.24 8.19 11.79
CA MET A 160 1.50 8.77 11.32
C MET A 160 2.01 9.87 12.27
N ALA A 161 1.12 10.63 12.91
CA ALA A 161 1.50 11.65 13.88
C ALA A 161 2.07 11.02 15.16
N SER A 162 1.44 9.96 15.67
CA SER A 162 1.93 9.21 16.84
C SER A 162 3.31 8.58 16.62
N LYS A 163 3.58 8.05 15.42
CA LYS A 163 4.89 7.46 15.09
C LYS A 163 6.03 8.49 14.98
N ARG A 164 5.73 9.79 15.00
CA ARG A 164 6.69 10.90 14.90
C ARG A 164 7.10 11.48 16.26
N SER A 165 6.36 11.18 17.32
CA SER A 165 6.60 11.66 18.68
C SER A 165 7.49 10.73 19.52
N ASP A 166 7.76 9.51 19.02
CA ASP A 166 8.69 8.53 19.58
C ASP A 166 10.03 8.53 18.83
#